data_AF-A0A392NUC4-F1
#
_entry.id   AF-A0A392NUC4-F1
#
_cell.length_a   1.000
_cell.length_b   1.000
_cell.length_c   1.000
_cell.angle_alpha   90.00
_cell.angle_beta   90.00
_cell.angle_gamma   90.00
#
_symmetry.space_group_name_H-M   'P 1'
#
loop_
_entity.id
_entity.type
_entity.pdbx_description
1 polymer ?
#
loop_
_entity_poly.entity_id
_entity_poly.type
_entity_poly.pdbx_seq_one_letter_code
_entity_poly.pdbx_strand_id
1 'polypeptide(L)' 'MLDDVTIPMARYYWQTPICLFIVDQHSLEKVEFIKGPVVFCVAALFGKVRLIDNMEINL' A
#
# COMPACT_ATOMS: atom_id res chain seq x y z
N MET A 1 -15.31 0.62 7.46
CA MET A 1 -15.67 1.38 6.26
C MET A 1 -14.59 1.02 5.26
N LEU A 2 -14.93 0.09 4.35
CA LEU A 2 -14.06 -0.38 3.27
C LEU A 2 -14.35 0.55 2.10
N ASP A 3 -13.73 1.72 2.13
CA ASP A 3 -14.08 2.82 1.24
C ASP A 3 -13.46 2.54 -0.14
N ASP A 4 -14.03 3.11 -1.19
CA ASP A 4 -13.87 2.73 -2.61
C ASP A 4 -12.43 2.59 -3.16
N VAL A 5 -11.40 3.03 -2.41
CA VAL A 5 -9.96 2.85 -2.68
C VAL A 5 -9.43 1.47 -2.23
N THR A 6 -10.06 0.87 -1.22
CA THR A 6 -9.70 -0.47 -0.70
C THR A 6 -10.06 -1.56 -1.70
N ILE A 7 -11.05 -1.35 -2.56
CA ILE A 7 -11.52 -2.36 -3.53
C ILE A 7 -10.48 -2.59 -4.65
N PRO A 8 -9.89 -1.55 -5.27
CA PRO A 8 -8.75 -1.72 -6.19
C PRO A 8 -7.51 -2.30 -5.51
N MET A 9 -7.13 -1.81 -4.32
CA MET A 9 -5.95 -2.29 -3.59
C MET A 9 -6.12 -3.75 -3.18
N ALA A 10 -7.26 -4.13 -2.60
CA ALA A 10 -7.57 -5.51 -2.26
C ALA A 10 -7.50 -6.42 -3.49
N ARG A 11 -8.09 -6.02 -4.63
CA ARG A 11 -8.00 -6.82 -5.86
C ARG A 11 -6.56 -7.09 -6.32
N TYR A 12 -5.67 -6.09 -6.21
CA TYR A 12 -4.24 -6.28 -6.50
C TYR A 12 -3.56 -7.23 -5.50
N TYR A 13 -3.82 -7.03 -4.20
CA TYR A 13 -3.30 -7.89 -3.14
C TYR A 13 -3.71 -9.36 -3.33
N TRP A 14 -4.93 -9.63 -3.80
CA TRP A 14 -5.43 -11.01 -3.96
C TRP A 14 -4.89 -11.74 -5.20
N GLN A 15 -4.28 -11.05 -6.17
CA GLN A 15 -3.84 -11.65 -7.43
C GLN A 15 -2.32 -11.74 -7.59
N THR A 16 -1.54 -10.96 -6.84
CA THR A 16 -0.08 -10.96 -6.94
C THR A 16 0.60 -11.39 -5.63
N PRO A 17 1.68 -12.18 -5.70
CA PRO A 17 2.39 -12.67 -4.51
C PRO A 17 3.12 -11.55 -3.75
N ILE A 18 3.43 -10.43 -4.39
CA ILE A 18 4.03 -9.24 -3.78
C ILE A 18 3.36 -7.99 -4.35
N CYS A 19 3.02 -7.03 -3.50
CA CYS A 19 2.51 -5.72 -3.87
C CYS A 19 3.29 -4.63 -3.13
N LEU A 20 3.54 -3.52 -3.83
CA LEU A 20 4.28 -2.37 -3.31
C LEU A 20 3.62 -1.09 -3.81
N PHE A 21 3.38 -0.17 -2.88
CA PHE A 21 2.77 1.13 -3.19
C PHE A 21 3.43 2.23 -2.35
N ILE A 22 3.57 3.42 -2.94
CA ILE A 22 3.95 4.64 -2.25
C ILE A 22 2.73 5.56 -2.29
N VAL A 23 2.30 6.01 -1.12
CA VAL A 23 1.09 6.82 -0.97
C VAL A 23 1.38 8.07 -0.16
N ASP A 24 0.59 9.12 -0.36
CA ASP A 24 0.57 10.28 0.53
C ASP A 24 0.17 9.84 1.96
N GLN A 25 0.80 10.41 2.99
CA GLN A 25 0.60 9.98 4.38
C GLN A 25 -0.82 10.23 4.90
N HIS A 26 -1.50 11.26 4.40
CA HIS A 26 -2.82 11.64 4.89
C HIS A 26 -3.94 11.13 4.00
N SER A 27 -3.81 11.27 2.68
CA SER A 27 -4.86 10.86 1.74
C SER A 27 -4.82 9.36 1.41
N LEU A 28 -3.67 8.70 1.61
CA LEU A 28 -3.39 7.33 1.17
C LEU A 28 -3.56 7.11 -0.35
N GLU A 29 -3.59 8.19 -1.12
CA GLU A 29 -3.60 8.12 -2.58
C GLU A 29 -2.20 7.86 -3.11
N LYS A 30 -2.12 7.05 -4.18
CA LYS A 30 -0.87 6.73 -4.84
C LYS A 30 -0.24 7.99 -5.42
N VAL A 31 1.04 8.19 -5.15
CA VAL A 31 1.80 9.34 -5.66
C VAL A 31 2.75 8.93 -6.77
N GLU A 32 2.92 9.79 -7.77
CA GLU A 32 3.97 9.64 -8.80
C GLU A 32 5.30 10.28 -8.37
N PHE A 33 5.24 11.34 -7.54
CA PHE A 33 6.40 12.08 -7.06
C PHE A 33 6.28 12.33 -5.55
N ILE A 34 7.38 12.13 -4.82
CA ILE A 34 7.45 12.42 -3.38
C ILE A 34 7.69 13.92 -3.22
N LYS A 35 6.65 14.65 -2.77
CA LYS A 35 6.68 16.10 -2.53
C LYS A 35 6.47 16.48 -1.05
N GLY A 36 6.35 15.49 -0.17
CA GLY A 36 6.03 15.63 1.24
C GLY A 36 6.04 14.26 1.94
N PRO A 37 5.50 14.16 3.16
CA PRO A 37 5.40 12.90 3.89
C PRO A 37 4.64 11.82 3.12
N VAL A 38 5.20 10.61 3.10
CA VAL A 38 4.62 9.44 2.39
C VAL A 38 4.66 8.19 3.25
N VAL A 39 3.84 7.21 2.90
CA VAL A 39 3.92 5.84 3.43
C VAL A 39 4.30 4.89 2.31
N PHE A 40 5.33 4.09 2.57
CA PHE A 40 5.72 2.97 1.73
C PHE A 40 5.04 1.70 2.26
N CYS A 41 4.11 1.15 1.50
CA CYS A 41 3.35 -0.05 1.88
C CYS A 41 3.84 -1.26 1.10
N VAL A 42 4.06 -2.37 1.80
CA VAL A 42 4.39 -3.67 1.22
C VAL A 42 3.41 -4.74 1.70
N ALA A 43 3.00 -5.61 0.80
CA ALA A 43 2.38 -6.87 1.18
C ALA A 43 2.96 -8.03 0.40
N ALA A 44 3.18 -9.15 1.06
CA ALA A 44 3.71 -10.35 0.46
C ALA A 44 2.96 -11.59 0.96
N LEU A 45 2.75 -12.54 0.04
CA LEU A 45 2.15 -13.83 0.34
C LEU A 45 3.26 -14.89 0.47
N PHE A 46 3.40 -15.45 1.67
CA PHE A 46 4.28 -16.57 1.96
C PHE A 46 3.44 -17.81 2.24
N GLY A 47 3.24 -18.63 1.20
CA GLY A 47 2.33 -19.78 1.26
C GLY A 47 0.89 -19.34 1.49
N LYS A 48 0.34 -19.61 2.69
CA LYS A 48 -1.01 -19.18 3.10
C LYS A 48 -1.02 -17.94 3.99
N VAL A 49 0.16 -17.44 4.39
CA VAL A 49 0.30 -16.29 5.29
C VAL A 49 0.51 -15.05 4.46
N ARG A 50 -0.19 -13.97 4.80
CA ARG A 50 0.03 -12.65 4.22
C ARG A 50 0.70 -11.75 5.25
N LEU A 51 1.88 -11.27 4.91
CA LEU A 51 2.59 -10.25 5.66
C LEU A 51 2.29 -8.90 5.03
N ILE A 52 1.97 -7.92 5.87
CA ILE A 52 1.72 -6.54 5.48
C ILE A 52 2.56 -5.68 6.41
N ASP A 53 3.29 -4.76 5.83
CA ASP A 53 4.08 -3.78 6.58
C ASP A 53 4.04 -2.44 5.88
N ASN A 54 4.27 -1.38 6.65
CA ASN A 54 4.24 -0.02 6.17
C ASN A 54 5.30 0.81 6.90
N MET A 55 6.05 1.59 6.13
CA MET A 55 7.09 2.49 6.62
C MET A 55 6.70 3.92 6.30
N GLU A 56 6.57 4.74 7.33
CA GLU A 56 6.40 6.19 7.18
C GLU A 56 7.74 6.85 6.84
N ILE A 57 7.73 7.72 5.85
CA ILE A 57 8.90 8.48 5.42
C ILE A 57 8.54 9.96 5.56
N ASN A 58 9.08 10.58 6.60
CA ASN A 58 8.99 12.02 6.85
C ASN A 58 10.34 12.64 6.45
N LEU A 59 10.32 13.57 5.50
CA LEU A 59 11.49 14.36 5.09
C LEU A 59 11.80 15.48 6.09
#